data_AF-T1C1H8-F1
#
_entry.id   AF-T1C1H8-F1
#
_cell.length_a   1.000
_cell.length_b   1.000
_cell.length_c   1.000
_cell.angle_alpha   90.00
_cell.angle_beta   90.00
_cell.angle_gamma   90.00
#
_symmetry.space_group_name_H-M   'P 1'
#
loop_
_entity.id
_entity.type
_entity.pdbx_description
1 polymer ?
#
loop_
_entity_poly.entity_id
_entity_poly.type
_entity_poly.pdbx_seq_one_letter_code
_entity_poly.pdbx_strand_id
1 'polypeptide(L)'
;DAAGARAAQEFIADGTPANTARSYASALRYWVAWYGLRYGQPYGEAPVSVAVASQFIVDHLERKTPKGLLHELPMAIDARLVALGAKAKPGPLAYATVAHRLAVLAKWHRLHGWGTTRGRPSDQDPDGQGTAA
;
A
#
# COMPACT_ATOMS: atom_id res chain seq x y z
N ASP A 1 -13.48 9.16 -9.01
CA ASP A 1 -12.66 10.28 -8.51
C ASP A 1 -11.37 10.36 -9.33
N ALA A 2 -10.61 11.45 -9.22
CA ALA A 2 -9.43 11.70 -10.07
C ALA A 2 -8.30 10.69 -9.84
N ALA A 3 -8.08 10.25 -8.60
CA ALA A 3 -7.04 9.27 -8.25
C ALA A 3 -7.29 7.91 -8.94
N GLY A 4 -8.54 7.44 -8.97
CA GLY A 4 -8.89 6.19 -9.66
C GLY A 4 -8.70 6.25 -11.16
N ALA A 5 -9.09 7.36 -11.80
CA ALA A 5 -8.95 7.51 -13.25
C ALA A 5 -7.48 7.49 -13.67
N ARG A 6 -6.62 8.24 -12.95
CA ARG A 6 -5.16 8.26 -13.18
C ARG A 6 -4.56 6.87 -12.97
N ALA A 7 -4.85 6.22 -11.85
CA ALA A 7 -4.36 4.87 -11.57
C ALA A 7 -4.76 3.87 -12.68
N ALA A 8 -6.01 3.92 -13.16
CA ALA A 8 -6.47 3.05 -14.24
C ALA A 8 -5.68 3.28 -15.53
N GLN A 9 -5.41 4.54 -15.89
CA GLN A 9 -4.63 4.90 -17.07
C GLN A 9 -3.20 4.38 -16.97
N GLU A 10 -2.56 4.52 -15.81
CA GLU A 10 -1.19 4.02 -15.59
C GLU A 10 -1.11 2.49 -15.70
N PHE A 11 -2.08 1.76 -15.13
CA PHE A 11 -2.14 0.30 -15.30
C PHE A 11 -2.33 -0.11 -16.76
N ILE A 12 -3.18 0.61 -17.50
CA ILE A 12 -3.42 0.35 -18.93
C ILE A 12 -2.16 0.63 -19.74
N ALA A 13 -1.44 1.72 -19.45
CA ALA A 13 -0.19 2.08 -20.12
C ALA A 13 0.90 1.01 -19.91
N ASP A 14 0.90 0.31 -18.78
CA ASP A 14 1.77 -0.84 -18.50
C ASP A 14 1.25 -2.18 -19.07
N GLY A 15 0.24 -2.15 -19.94
CA GLY A 15 -0.30 -3.33 -20.60
C GLY A 15 -1.27 -4.17 -19.76
N THR A 16 -1.78 -3.62 -18.65
CA THR A 16 -2.85 -4.29 -17.89
C THR A 16 -4.17 -4.19 -18.66
N PRO A 17 -4.91 -5.30 -18.87
CA PRO A 17 -6.22 -5.26 -19.51
C PRO A 17 -7.18 -4.30 -18.80
N ALA A 18 -8.03 -3.59 -19.57
CA ALA A 18 -8.87 -2.51 -19.05
C ALA A 18 -9.82 -2.95 -17.91
N ASN A 19 -10.33 -4.19 -17.94
CA ASN A 19 -11.15 -4.74 -16.86
C ASN A 19 -10.36 -4.92 -15.55
N THR A 20 -9.14 -5.45 -15.64
CA THR A 20 -8.22 -5.62 -14.51
C THR A 20 -7.74 -4.27 -14.00
N ALA A 21 -7.43 -3.32 -14.89
CA ALA A 21 -7.02 -1.97 -14.52
C ALA A 21 -8.08 -1.22 -13.70
N ARG A 22 -9.37 -1.40 -14.01
CA ARG A 22 -10.47 -0.84 -13.19
C ARG A 22 -10.51 -1.43 -11.78
N SER A 23 -10.29 -2.74 -11.65
CA SER A 23 -10.21 -3.41 -10.36
C SER A 23 -9.01 -2.90 -9.54
N TYR A 24 -7.84 -2.79 -10.18
CA TYR A 24 -6.62 -2.29 -9.53
C TYR A 24 -6.74 -0.82 -9.14
N ALA A 25 -7.34 0.01 -9.99
CA ALA A 25 -7.64 1.40 -9.66
C ALA A 25 -8.56 1.50 -8.44
N SER A 26 -9.56 0.62 -8.32
CA SER A 26 -10.44 0.56 -7.14
C SER A 26 -9.68 0.17 -5.87
N ALA A 27 -8.72 -0.74 -5.98
CA ALA A 27 -7.82 -1.09 -4.87
C ALA A 27 -6.91 0.08 -4.46
N LEU A 28 -6.33 0.83 -5.42
CA LEU A 28 -5.52 2.02 -5.10
C LEU A 28 -6.33 3.17 -4.53
N ARG A 29 -7.55 3.39 -5.02
CA ARG A 29 -8.48 4.36 -4.40
C ARG A 29 -8.71 4.04 -2.92
N TYR A 30 -8.81 2.76 -2.58
CA TYR A 30 -8.92 2.36 -1.19
C TYR A 30 -7.66 2.68 -0.39
N TRP A 31 -6.47 2.40 -0.93
CA TRP A 31 -5.19 2.76 -0.30
C TRP A 31 -5.10 4.25 -0.04
N VAL A 32 -5.46 5.09 -1.01
CA VAL A 32 -5.50 6.56 -0.86
C VAL A 32 -6.42 6.97 0.27
N ALA A 33 -7.64 6.44 0.30
CA ALA A 33 -8.63 6.80 1.32
C ALA A 33 -8.20 6.36 2.73
N TRP A 34 -7.77 5.10 2.89
CA TRP A 34 -7.34 4.60 4.19
C TRP A 34 -6.06 5.29 4.68
N TYR A 35 -5.07 5.45 3.82
CA TYR A 35 -3.79 6.08 4.19
C TYR A 35 -4.01 7.54 4.59
N GLY A 36 -4.79 8.29 3.83
CA GLY A 36 -5.13 9.68 4.14
C GLY A 36 -5.85 9.82 5.47
N LEU A 37 -6.78 8.91 5.80
CA LEU A 37 -7.48 8.93 7.09
C LEU A 37 -6.61 8.45 8.26
N ARG A 38 -5.71 7.48 8.04
CA ARG A 38 -4.89 6.88 9.09
C ARG A 38 -3.69 7.74 9.49
N TYR A 39 -3.07 8.39 8.51
CA TYR A 39 -1.83 9.15 8.70
C TYR A 39 -1.99 10.65 8.48
N GLY A 40 -3.12 11.12 7.93
CA GLY A 40 -3.30 12.53 7.61
C GLY A 40 -2.39 13.04 6.49
N GLN A 41 -1.87 12.14 5.66
CA GLN A 41 -0.89 12.41 4.61
C GLN A 41 -1.41 11.98 3.23
N PRO A 42 -0.99 12.64 2.13
CA PRO A 42 -1.31 12.17 0.79
C PRO A 42 -0.63 10.83 0.50
N TYR A 43 -1.32 9.94 -0.21
CA TYR A 43 -0.78 8.67 -0.69
C TYR A 43 -0.27 8.81 -2.13
N GLY A 44 0.85 8.14 -2.44
CA GLY A 44 1.26 7.87 -3.81
C GLY A 44 2.46 8.66 -4.34
N GLU A 45 3.15 9.41 -3.50
CA GLU A 45 4.37 10.15 -3.89
C GLU A 45 5.67 9.40 -3.52
N ALA A 46 5.58 8.37 -2.69
CA ALA A 46 6.72 7.62 -2.17
C ALA A 46 6.39 6.13 -2.00
N PRO A 47 7.42 5.26 -1.93
CA PRO A 47 7.25 3.85 -1.60
C PRO A 47 6.51 3.68 -0.26
N VAL A 48 5.53 2.77 -0.23
CA VAL A 48 4.90 2.35 1.02
C VAL A 48 5.89 1.52 1.84
N SER A 49 6.16 1.94 3.09
CA SER A 49 7.04 1.19 3.99
C SER A 49 6.42 -0.14 4.42
N VAL A 50 7.26 -1.08 4.84
CA VAL A 50 6.81 -2.37 5.40
C VAL A 50 5.88 -2.14 6.60
N ALA A 51 6.18 -1.16 7.46
CA ALA A 51 5.34 -0.81 8.61
C ALA A 51 3.93 -0.38 8.19
N VAL A 52 3.79 0.43 7.15
CA VAL A 52 2.47 0.86 6.64
C VAL A 52 1.72 -0.33 6.04
N ALA A 53 2.40 -1.20 5.29
CA ALA A 53 1.78 -2.41 4.74
C ALA A 53 1.34 -3.38 5.87
N SER A 54 2.13 -3.53 6.93
CA SER A 54 1.75 -4.29 8.13
C SER A 54 0.56 -3.66 8.86
N GLN A 55 0.53 -2.33 9.02
CA GLN A 55 -0.61 -1.63 9.62
C GLN A 55 -1.89 -1.87 8.83
N PHE A 56 -1.80 -1.85 7.50
CA PHE A 56 -2.93 -2.16 6.63
C PHE A 56 -3.49 -3.57 6.90
N ILE A 57 -2.60 -4.55 7.11
CA ILE A 57 -3.02 -5.92 7.41
C ILE A 57 -3.76 -5.97 8.75
N VAL A 58 -3.19 -5.43 9.82
CA VAL A 58 -3.80 -5.53 11.17
C VAL A 58 -5.06 -4.67 11.31
N ASP A 59 -5.18 -3.58 10.55
CA ASP A 59 -6.39 -2.76 10.54
C ASP A 59 -7.58 -3.55 9.94
N HIS A 60 -7.34 -4.36 8.91
CA HIS A 60 -8.42 -4.92 8.09
C HIS A 60 -8.65 -6.41 8.26
N LEU A 61 -7.64 -7.20 8.64
CA LEU A 61 -7.83 -8.62 8.90
C LEU A 61 -8.17 -8.87 10.36
N GLU A 62 -9.21 -9.66 10.56
CA GLU A 62 -9.43 -10.30 11.85
C GLU A 62 -8.32 -11.31 12.14
N ARG A 63 -7.73 -11.18 13.32
CA ARG A 63 -6.87 -12.21 13.90
C ARG A 63 -7.48 -12.75 15.18
N LYS A 64 -7.20 -14.02 15.47
CA LYS A 64 -7.54 -14.62 16.75
C LYS A 64 -6.60 -14.06 17.83
N THR A 65 -7.18 -13.64 18.94
CA THR A 65 -6.48 -13.25 20.16
C THR A 65 -7.04 -14.07 21.33
N PRO A 66 -6.36 -14.12 22.48
CA PRO A 66 -6.92 -14.74 23.68
C PRO A 66 -8.28 -14.14 24.12
N LYS A 67 -8.60 -12.92 23.68
CA LYS A 67 -9.85 -12.20 24.01
C LYS A 67 -10.91 -12.29 22.91
N GLY A 68 -10.68 -13.06 21.85
CA GLY A 68 -11.58 -13.19 20.69
C GLY A 68 -10.96 -12.67 19.39
N LEU A 69 -11.82 -12.43 18.39
CA LEU A 69 -11.39 -11.86 17.11
C LEU A 69 -11.15 -10.36 17.25
N LEU A 70 -10.05 -9.88 16.67
CA LEU A 70 -9.64 -8.49 16.72
C LEU A 70 -9.13 -8.03 15.35
N HIS A 71 -9.51 -6.81 14.98
CA HIS A 71 -8.85 -5.99 13.96
C HIS A 71 -8.65 -4.58 14.53
N GLU A 72 -7.71 -3.80 14.01
CA GLU A 72 -7.23 -2.57 14.65
C GLU A 72 -7.68 -1.27 13.99
N LEU A 73 -8.50 -1.35 12.95
CA LEU A 73 -9.01 -0.15 12.27
C LEU A 73 -9.87 0.67 13.25
N PRO A 74 -9.50 1.92 13.56
CA PRO A 74 -10.32 2.77 14.43
C PRO A 74 -11.72 2.96 13.85
N MET A 75 -12.75 2.82 14.69
CA MET A 75 -14.14 2.90 14.26
C MET A 75 -14.47 4.21 13.52
N ALA A 76 -13.86 5.32 13.93
CA ALA A 76 -14.02 6.61 13.24
C ALA A 76 -13.48 6.59 11.79
N ILE A 77 -12.34 5.94 11.57
CA ILE A 77 -11.77 5.76 10.24
C ILE A 77 -12.64 4.81 9.42
N ASP A 78 -13.09 3.71 10.03
CA ASP A 78 -13.96 2.75 9.36
C ASP A 78 -15.27 3.38 8.87
N ALA A 79 -15.98 4.08 9.76
CA ALA A 79 -17.19 4.80 9.42
C ALA A 79 -16.96 5.82 8.30
N ARG A 80 -15.80 6.50 8.30
CA ARG A 80 -15.45 7.46 7.25
C ARG A 80 -15.14 6.77 5.91
N LEU A 81 -14.48 5.60 5.91
CA LEU A 81 -14.28 4.80 4.70
C LEU A 81 -15.60 4.33 4.09
N VAL A 82 -16.58 4.00 4.93
CA VAL A 82 -17.95 3.68 4.48
C VAL A 82 -18.64 4.92 3.90
N ALA A 83 -18.59 6.05 4.60
CA ALA A 83 -19.18 7.30 4.13
C ALA A 83 -18.59 7.80 2.80
N LEU A 84 -17.31 7.53 2.54
CA LEU A 84 -16.63 7.84 1.28
C LEU A 84 -16.94 6.83 0.15
N GLY A 85 -17.70 5.76 0.43
CA GLY A 85 -17.96 4.67 -0.51
C GLY A 85 -16.72 3.82 -0.84
N ALA A 86 -15.62 3.98 -0.11
CA ALA A 86 -14.42 3.15 -0.26
C ALA A 86 -14.63 1.75 0.34
N LYS A 87 -15.55 1.63 1.30
CA LYS A 87 -15.93 0.39 1.95
C LYS A 87 -17.45 0.24 1.97
N ALA A 88 -17.96 -0.99 1.82
CA ALA A 88 -19.40 -1.22 1.79
C ALA A 88 -20.06 -1.16 3.18
N LYS A 89 -19.36 -1.61 4.23
CA LYS A 89 -19.88 -1.67 5.60
C LYS A 89 -18.76 -1.67 6.65
N PRO A 90 -19.05 -1.32 7.92
CA PRO A 90 -18.08 -1.42 9.01
C PRO A 90 -17.61 -2.86 9.28
N GLY A 91 -16.47 -3.02 9.97
CA GLY A 91 -15.87 -4.29 10.39
C GLY A 91 -14.61 -4.72 9.61
N PRO A 92 -14.15 -5.95 9.74
CA PRO A 92 -13.01 -6.45 8.99
C PRO A 92 -13.33 -6.63 7.50
N LEU A 93 -12.28 -6.76 6.69
CA LEU A 93 -12.37 -7.18 5.30
C LEU A 93 -12.11 -8.68 5.19
N ALA A 94 -12.67 -9.30 4.14
CA ALA A 94 -12.31 -10.66 3.78
C ALA A 94 -10.83 -10.76 3.40
N TYR A 95 -10.20 -11.90 3.72
CA TYR A 95 -8.81 -12.19 3.37
C TYR A 95 -8.49 -11.92 1.89
N ALA A 96 -9.35 -12.42 0.99
CA ALA A 96 -9.18 -12.23 -0.45
C ALA A 96 -9.13 -10.75 -0.85
N THR A 97 -9.91 -9.88 -0.20
CA THR A 97 -9.90 -8.44 -0.46
C THR A 97 -8.60 -7.79 -0.02
N VAL A 98 -8.08 -8.16 1.17
CA VAL A 98 -6.80 -7.64 1.67
C VAL A 98 -5.65 -8.13 0.80
N ALA A 99 -5.61 -9.43 0.48
CA ALA A 99 -4.60 -10.02 -0.40
C ALA A 99 -4.59 -9.36 -1.78
N HIS A 100 -5.77 -9.11 -2.37
CA HIS A 100 -5.89 -8.40 -3.64
C HIS A 100 -5.30 -6.98 -3.55
N ARG A 101 -5.63 -6.22 -2.50
CA ARG A 101 -5.13 -4.85 -2.33
C ARG A 101 -3.62 -4.80 -2.11
N LEU A 102 -3.03 -5.77 -1.41
CA LEU A 102 -1.58 -5.91 -1.27
C LEU A 102 -0.91 -6.28 -2.58
N ALA A 103 -1.49 -7.19 -3.37
CA ALA A 103 -0.97 -7.54 -4.69
C ALA A 103 -0.97 -6.34 -5.65
N VAL A 104 -2.03 -5.52 -5.60
CA VAL A 104 -2.11 -4.27 -6.36
C VAL A 104 -1.08 -3.26 -5.88
N LEU A 105 -0.87 -3.10 -4.57
CA LEU A 105 0.20 -2.25 -4.03
C LEU A 105 1.57 -2.69 -4.56
N ALA A 106 1.85 -4.00 -4.55
CA ALA A 106 3.11 -4.52 -5.07
C ALA A 106 3.27 -4.25 -6.59
N LYS A 107 2.20 -4.36 -7.38
CA LYS A 107 2.22 -3.97 -8.80
C LYS A 107 2.48 -2.48 -8.96
N TRP A 108 1.81 -1.64 -8.17
CA TRP A 108 2.01 -0.18 -8.17
C TRP A 108 3.45 0.21 -7.86
N HIS A 109 4.07 -0.43 -6.86
CA HIS A 109 5.49 -0.25 -6.56
C HIS A 109 6.38 -0.62 -7.74
N ARG A 110 6.10 -1.74 -8.43
CA ARG A 110 6.87 -2.14 -9.63
C ARG A 110 6.73 -1.12 -10.76
N LEU A 111 5.53 -0.60 -11.00
CA LEU A 111 5.28 0.45 -12.00
C LEU A 111 6.14 1.69 -11.75
N HIS A 112 6.32 2.05 -10.49
CA HIS A 112 7.07 3.23 -10.08
C HIS A 112 8.56 2.95 -9.84
N GLY A 113 9.04 1.73 -10.10
CA GLY A 113 10.43 1.34 -9.83
C GLY A 113 10.81 1.33 -8.35
N TRP A 114 9.83 1.32 -7.43
CA TRP A 114 10.03 1.27 -5.97
C TRP A 114 10.28 -0.14 -5.45
N GLY A 115 10.34 -1.13 -6.35
CA GLY A 115 10.67 -2.51 -6.02
C GLY A 115 12.18 -2.69 -5.87
N THR A 116 12.62 -2.85 -4.62
CA THR A 116 13.93 -3.38 -4.23
C THR A 116 15.12 -2.50 -4.65
N THR A 117 15.59 -1.67 -3.71
CA THR A 117 17.04 -1.41 -3.59
C THR A 117 17.72 -2.77 -3.40
N ARG A 118 18.20 -3.39 -4.48
CA ARG A 118 19.38 -4.24 -4.36
C ARG A 118 20.44 -3.31 -3.79
N GLY A 119 21.00 -3.66 -2.63
CA GLY A 119 22.10 -2.91 -2.04
C GLY A 119 23.10 -2.60 -3.14
N ARG A 120 23.32 -1.32 -3.40
CA ARG A 120 24.53 -0.91 -4.11
C ARG A 120 25.66 -1.38 -3.19
N PRO A 121 26.60 -2.24 -3.63
CA PRO A 121 27.81 -2.45 -2.86
C PRO A 121 28.41 -1.06 -2.71
N SER A 122 28.54 -0.61 -1.47
CA SER A 122 29.38 0.52 -1.12
C SER A 122 30.83 0.09 -1.36
N ASP A 123 31.26 0.06 -2.62
CA ASP A 123 32.68 0.17 -2.94
C ASP A 123 33.02 1.66 -2.99
N GLN A 124 33.10 2.23 -1.78
CA GLN A 124 33.90 3.41 -1.51
C GLN A 124 34.64 3.11 -0.21
N ASP A 125 35.83 2.52 -0.34
CA ASP A 125 36.94 2.83 0.54
C ASP A 125 37.83 3.84 -0.20
N PRO A 126 37.71 5.14 0.09
CA PRO A 126 38.84 6.05 -0.03
C PRO A 126 39.70 5.91 1.23
N ASP A 127 41.01 6.06 1.07
CA ASP A 127 42.03 6.18 2.13
C ASP A 127 42.62 4.89 2.72
N GLY A 128 43.67 4.43 2.04
CA GLY A 128 44.85 3.85 2.67
C GLY A 128 46.11 4.60 2.23
N GLN A 129 46.27 5.85 2.67
CA GLN A 129 47.52 6.60 2.51
C GLN A 129 48.64 5.98 3.36
N GLY A 130 49.76 5.70 2.70
CA GLY A 130 51.16 5.64 3.14
C GLY A 130 51.55 5.37 4.60
N THR A 131 52.48 4.43 4.77
CA THR A 131 53.63 4.62 5.67
C THR A 131 54.91 4.07 5.03
N ALA A 132 55.97 4.85 5.13
CA ALA A 132 57.31 4.62 4.63
C ALA A 132 58.06 3.46 5.30
N ALA A 133 58.97 2.82 4.54
CA ALA A 133 60.33 2.44 4.91
C ALA A 133 61.10 2.01 3.66
#